data_AF-A0A4R8SA05-F1
#
_entry.id   AF-A0A4R8SA05-F1
#
_cell.length_a   1.000
_cell.length_b   1.000
_cell.length_c   1.000
_cell.angle_alpha   90.00
_cell.angle_beta   90.00
_cell.angle_gamma   90.00
#
_symmetry.space_group_name_H-M   'P 1'
#
loop_
_entity.id
_entity.type
_entity.pdbx_description
1 polymer ?
#
loop_
_entity_poly.entity_id
_entity_poly.type
_entity_poly.pdbx_seq_one_letter_code
_entity_poly.pdbx_strand_id
1 'polypeptide(L)'
;MRRMTRVLIQPSFGTTAARANWKKTLDKEVTFTKGRFRRELTDAQFSSLLELHPGGKAHFWGTTDIHDAKMDELQVGDVALLTGENHVLAIGEIGASFRNSKACKVIWEPDGKTKKLFQNLYSFISFEQTRIPYDVLRRLTSEDGGLTGDIYRPARLLRGEKADRVLDGLLIQTVTELQDLQRNAVEGPWLPGTVVEDEAHNVVEATRTLPGSGFVAMRKESALVVRYRQFLAGAGDKRFQKRLKSVVGISDLYLLPTELEHSTELVEAKSSVAHTHVREALAQLLDYAAHADREVHTLTALFPEKPSPRDIDWLATYGIRSVFEDSDGGFQVSAVQPDVLARSKPLWQPERVIKVDVGGVYPNGSALAAESARNRAV
;
A
#
# COMPACT_ATOMS: atom_id res chain seq x y z
N MET A 1 15.60 5.70 -14.97
CA MET A 1 14.67 6.64 -14.30
C MET A 1 13.52 5.82 -13.73
N ARG A 2 13.28 5.90 -12.42
CA ARG A 2 12.19 5.21 -11.73
C ARG A 2 10.86 5.78 -12.26
N ARG A 3 9.93 4.91 -12.66
CA ARG A 3 8.61 5.33 -13.11
C ARG A 3 7.77 5.74 -11.89
N MET A 4 7.19 6.93 -11.91
CA MET A 4 6.30 7.40 -10.85
C MET A 4 4.87 6.98 -11.16
N THR A 5 4.28 6.18 -10.28
CA THR A 5 2.89 5.71 -10.35
C THR A 5 1.93 6.89 -10.16
N ARG A 6 0.93 7.00 -11.05
CA ARG A 6 -0.08 8.07 -10.97
C ARG A 6 -1.36 7.55 -10.33
N VAL A 7 -2.15 8.45 -9.76
CA VAL A 7 -3.44 8.09 -9.15
C VAL A 7 -4.58 8.81 -9.85
N LEU A 8 -5.48 8.05 -10.48
CA LEU A 8 -6.72 8.53 -11.08
C LEU A 8 -7.86 8.46 -10.06
N ILE A 9 -8.40 9.61 -9.62
CA ILE A 9 -9.66 9.66 -8.88
C ILE A 9 -10.79 9.77 -9.89
N GLN A 10 -11.60 8.71 -10.02
CA GLN A 10 -12.64 8.60 -11.03
C GLN A 10 -14.03 8.44 -10.40
N PRO A 11 -14.93 9.42 -10.58
CA PRO A 11 -16.32 9.28 -10.17
C PRO A 11 -17.02 8.25 -11.03
N SER A 12 -17.53 7.21 -10.39
CA SER A 12 -18.00 6.00 -11.08
C SER A 12 -19.37 5.48 -10.60
N PHE A 13 -19.96 6.12 -9.59
CA PHE A 13 -21.23 5.64 -9.00
C PHE A 13 -22.29 6.74 -8.77
N GLY A 14 -22.03 7.98 -9.20
CA GLY A 14 -22.89 9.13 -8.87
C GLY A 14 -24.21 9.22 -9.65
N THR A 15 -24.37 8.50 -10.77
CA THR A 15 -25.59 8.55 -11.61
C THR A 15 -26.20 7.16 -11.77
N THR A 16 -27.49 7.09 -12.14
CA THR A 16 -28.15 5.80 -12.41
C THR A 16 -27.47 5.05 -13.56
N ALA A 17 -27.03 5.74 -14.60
CA ALA A 17 -26.27 5.15 -15.70
C ALA A 17 -24.91 4.61 -15.23
N ALA A 18 -24.18 5.39 -14.42
CA ALA A 18 -22.90 4.95 -13.85
C ALA A 18 -23.05 3.71 -12.96
N ARG A 19 -24.08 3.66 -12.11
CA ARG A 19 -24.41 2.47 -11.29
C ARG A 19 -24.75 1.23 -12.12
N ALA A 20 -25.47 1.41 -13.24
CA ALA A 20 -25.75 0.32 -14.16
C ALA A 20 -24.47 -0.20 -14.84
N ASN A 21 -23.58 0.71 -15.26
CA ASN A 21 -22.30 0.38 -15.86
C ASN A 21 -21.36 -0.32 -14.85
N TRP A 22 -21.37 0.11 -13.58
CA TRP A 22 -20.64 -0.52 -12.49
C TRP A 22 -21.02 -2.01 -12.37
N LYS A 23 -22.32 -2.31 -12.29
CA LYS A 23 -22.84 -3.69 -12.25
C LYS A 23 -22.43 -4.54 -13.47
N LYS A 24 -22.22 -3.91 -14.63
CA LYS A 24 -21.85 -4.61 -15.85
C LYS A 24 -20.37 -5.01 -15.87
N THR A 25 -19.49 -4.24 -15.24
CA THR A 25 -18.03 -4.28 -15.52
C THR A 25 -17.11 -4.27 -14.31
N LEU A 26 -17.61 -3.86 -13.14
CA LEU A 26 -16.86 -3.77 -11.89
C LEU A 26 -17.37 -4.76 -10.84
N ASP A 27 -18.67 -5.07 -10.81
CA ASP A 27 -19.18 -6.18 -9.96
C ASP A 27 -18.84 -7.57 -10.52
N LYS A 28 -18.43 -7.64 -11.78
CA LYS A 28 -18.04 -8.87 -12.46
C LYS A 28 -17.07 -8.59 -13.58
N GLU A 29 -16.22 -9.56 -13.86
CA GLU A 29 -15.30 -9.50 -14.99
C GLU A 29 -16.06 -9.65 -16.32
N VAL A 30 -15.54 -8.98 -17.36
CA VAL A 30 -16.01 -9.07 -18.73
C VAL A 30 -15.07 -9.98 -19.52
N THR A 31 -15.63 -10.97 -20.19
CA THR A 31 -14.85 -11.82 -21.13
C THR A 31 -14.57 -11.06 -22.42
N PHE A 32 -13.30 -10.96 -22.81
CA PHE A 32 -12.86 -10.24 -24.00
C PHE A 32 -12.28 -11.12 -25.11
N THR A 33 -12.16 -12.42 -24.87
CA THR A 33 -11.67 -13.41 -25.85
C THR A 33 -12.71 -13.89 -26.84
N LYS A 34 -14.00 -13.64 -26.59
CA LYS A 34 -15.11 -14.09 -27.44
C LYS A 34 -16.27 -13.09 -27.46
N GLY A 35 -17.21 -13.31 -28.37
CA GLY A 35 -18.43 -12.52 -28.47
C GLY A 35 -18.26 -11.17 -29.18
N ARG A 36 -19.24 -10.27 -29.00
CA ARG A 36 -19.26 -8.97 -29.68
C ARG A 36 -18.10 -8.08 -29.26
N PHE A 37 -17.70 -8.12 -27.98
CA PHE A 37 -16.60 -7.29 -27.50
C PHE A 37 -15.28 -7.61 -28.21
N ARG A 38 -14.93 -8.90 -28.35
CA ARG A 38 -13.76 -9.33 -29.14
C ARG A 38 -13.78 -8.82 -30.59
N ARG A 39 -14.94 -8.82 -31.25
CA ARG A 39 -15.07 -8.41 -32.66
C ARG A 39 -14.79 -6.92 -32.88
N GLU A 40 -15.04 -6.09 -31.87
CA GLU A 40 -14.81 -4.65 -31.94
C GLU A 40 -13.38 -4.26 -31.51
N LEU A 41 -12.63 -5.16 -30.88
CA LEU A 41 -11.22 -4.94 -30.54
C LEU A 41 -10.33 -5.11 -31.77
N THR A 42 -9.39 -4.18 -31.95
CA THR A 42 -8.27 -4.38 -32.89
C THR A 42 -7.35 -5.49 -32.38
N ASP A 43 -6.57 -6.12 -33.26
CA ASP A 43 -5.66 -7.19 -32.84
C ASP A 43 -4.58 -6.70 -31.87
N ALA A 44 -4.12 -5.45 -32.00
CA ALA A 44 -3.20 -4.83 -31.05
C ALA A 44 -3.84 -4.67 -29.66
N GLN A 45 -5.07 -4.15 -29.59
CA GLN A 45 -5.81 -4.01 -28.31
C GLN A 45 -6.10 -5.37 -27.67
N PHE A 46 -6.49 -6.36 -28.48
CA PHE A 46 -6.72 -7.71 -28.00
C PHE A 46 -5.45 -8.36 -27.46
N SER A 47 -4.33 -8.21 -28.16
CA SER A 47 -3.03 -8.76 -27.74
C SER A 47 -2.56 -8.12 -26.43
N SER A 48 -2.65 -6.79 -26.32
CA SER A 48 -2.31 -6.07 -25.08
C SER A 48 -3.19 -6.49 -23.89
N LEU A 49 -4.50 -6.70 -24.11
CA LEU A 49 -5.39 -7.23 -23.07
C LEU A 49 -5.03 -8.67 -22.69
N LEU A 50 -4.71 -9.54 -23.65
CA LEU A 50 -4.39 -10.93 -23.37
C LEU A 50 -3.05 -11.09 -22.63
N GLU A 51 -2.07 -10.22 -22.94
CA GLU A 51 -0.79 -10.17 -22.26
C GLU A 51 -0.97 -9.83 -20.77
N LEU A 52 -1.78 -8.81 -20.46
CA LEU A 52 -2.03 -8.36 -19.09
C LEU A 52 -3.08 -9.20 -18.36
N HIS A 53 -3.97 -9.87 -19.09
CA HIS A 53 -5.05 -10.69 -18.54
C HIS A 53 -5.11 -12.07 -19.24
N PRO A 54 -4.15 -12.98 -18.94
CA PRO A 54 -4.07 -14.28 -19.62
C PRO A 54 -5.33 -15.14 -19.50
N GLY A 55 -6.15 -14.92 -18.45
CA GLY A 55 -7.44 -15.58 -18.25
C GLY A 55 -8.54 -15.16 -19.24
N GLY A 56 -8.30 -14.16 -20.07
CA GLY A 56 -9.26 -13.71 -21.10
C GLY A 56 -10.48 -12.95 -20.55
N LYS A 57 -10.41 -12.54 -19.28
CA LYS A 57 -11.41 -11.78 -18.54
C LYS A 57 -10.72 -10.66 -17.77
N ALA A 58 -11.40 -9.54 -17.61
CA ALA A 58 -10.91 -8.44 -16.78
C ALA A 58 -12.07 -7.56 -16.31
N HIS A 59 -11.84 -6.78 -15.25
CA HIS A 59 -12.68 -5.64 -14.92
C HIS A 59 -12.35 -4.46 -15.84
N PHE A 60 -13.37 -3.68 -16.21
CA PHE A 60 -13.20 -2.54 -17.12
C PHE A 60 -13.89 -1.31 -16.56
N TRP A 61 -13.31 -0.15 -16.85
CA TRP A 61 -14.00 1.12 -16.74
C TRP A 61 -13.65 2.03 -17.91
N GLY A 62 -14.35 3.14 -18.03
CA GLY A 62 -14.18 4.03 -19.16
C GLY A 62 -14.60 5.44 -18.86
N THR A 63 -14.27 6.33 -19.80
CA THR A 63 -14.65 7.73 -19.74
C THR A 63 -15.05 8.24 -21.11
N THR A 64 -15.71 9.40 -21.14
CA THR A 64 -16.06 10.10 -22.39
C THR A 64 -14.86 10.92 -22.90
N ASP A 65 -14.98 11.46 -24.10
CA ASP A 65 -14.02 12.37 -24.76
C ASP A 65 -13.53 13.54 -23.90
N ILE A 66 -14.36 14.09 -23.01
CA ILE A 66 -13.99 15.17 -22.07
C ILE A 66 -12.74 14.80 -21.23
N HIS A 67 -12.44 13.52 -21.07
CA HIS A 67 -11.31 13.04 -20.29
C HIS A 67 -10.12 12.58 -21.14
N ASP A 68 -10.15 12.77 -22.46
CA ASP A 68 -9.13 12.27 -23.40
C ASP A 68 -7.70 12.61 -22.98
N ALA A 69 -7.41 13.88 -22.69
CA ALA A 69 -6.07 14.31 -22.28
C ALA A 69 -5.58 13.58 -21.01
N LYS A 70 -6.48 13.27 -20.07
CA LYS A 70 -6.11 12.52 -18.85
C LYS A 70 -5.87 11.03 -19.17
N MET A 71 -6.63 10.48 -20.12
CA MET A 71 -6.52 9.07 -20.50
C MET A 71 -5.28 8.80 -21.35
N ASP A 72 -4.80 9.78 -22.14
CA ASP A 72 -3.51 9.72 -22.85
C ASP A 72 -2.32 9.58 -21.89
N GLU A 73 -2.48 10.12 -20.69
CA GLU A 73 -1.48 10.08 -19.64
C GLU A 73 -1.55 8.81 -18.80
N LEU A 74 -2.64 8.04 -18.88
CA LEU A 74 -2.76 6.81 -18.10
C LEU A 74 -1.86 5.72 -18.67
N GLN A 75 -1.29 4.99 -17.74
CA GLN A 75 -0.20 4.09 -18.02
C GLN A 75 -0.41 2.79 -17.24
N VAL A 76 0.07 1.67 -17.81
CA VAL A 76 0.04 0.37 -17.13
C VAL A 76 0.75 0.49 -15.77
N GLY A 77 0.13 0.04 -14.69
CA GLY A 77 0.64 0.16 -13.32
C GLY A 77 0.17 1.41 -12.56
N ASP A 78 -0.44 2.39 -13.22
CA ASP A 78 -1.13 3.49 -12.51
C ASP A 78 -2.30 2.96 -11.68
N VAL A 79 -2.79 3.72 -10.70
CA VAL A 79 -3.87 3.29 -9.83
C VAL A 79 -5.11 4.14 -10.04
N ALA A 80 -6.29 3.52 -10.12
CA ALA A 80 -7.57 4.23 -10.09
C ALA A 80 -8.31 4.04 -8.77
N LEU A 81 -8.75 5.15 -8.19
CA LEU A 81 -9.68 5.20 -7.07
C LEU A 81 -11.08 5.49 -7.63
N LEU A 82 -11.97 4.51 -7.60
CA LEU A 82 -13.32 4.64 -8.11
C LEU A 82 -14.24 5.16 -7.01
N THR A 83 -14.89 6.30 -7.23
CA THR A 83 -15.57 7.04 -6.17
C THR A 83 -17.08 7.19 -6.38
N GLY A 84 -17.81 7.28 -5.26
CA GLY A 84 -19.24 7.57 -5.20
C GLY A 84 -19.81 7.35 -3.80
N GLU A 85 -21.04 7.84 -3.56
CA GLU A 85 -21.68 7.77 -2.23
C GLU A 85 -20.81 8.33 -1.09
N ASN A 86 -20.01 9.37 -1.35
CA ASN A 86 -19.02 9.92 -0.41
C ASN A 86 -17.92 8.94 0.03
N HIS A 87 -17.64 7.91 -0.78
CA HIS A 87 -16.61 6.91 -0.51
C HIS A 87 -15.78 6.56 -1.76
N VAL A 88 -14.55 6.08 -1.54
CA VAL A 88 -13.83 5.27 -2.54
C VAL A 88 -14.38 3.85 -2.49
N LEU A 89 -15.12 3.49 -3.52
CA LEU A 89 -15.87 2.24 -3.66
C LEU A 89 -15.06 1.07 -4.24
N ALA A 90 -13.95 1.37 -4.92
CA ALA A 90 -13.00 0.36 -5.39
C ALA A 90 -11.65 0.98 -5.70
N ILE A 91 -10.61 0.15 -5.73
CA ILE A 91 -9.29 0.46 -6.24
C ILE A 91 -8.97 -0.52 -7.35
N GLY A 92 -8.35 -0.06 -8.43
CA GLY A 92 -7.76 -0.98 -9.40
C GLY A 92 -6.47 -0.44 -9.98
N GLU A 93 -5.54 -1.35 -10.23
CA GLU A 93 -4.31 -1.06 -10.98
C GLU A 93 -4.60 -1.12 -12.47
N ILE A 94 -4.30 -0.04 -13.18
CA ILE A 94 -4.54 0.15 -14.59
C ILE A 94 -3.72 -0.85 -15.40
N GLY A 95 -4.41 -1.61 -16.25
CA GLY A 95 -3.83 -2.44 -17.29
C GLY A 95 -3.85 -1.74 -18.64
N ALA A 96 -4.37 -2.43 -19.66
CA ALA A 96 -4.48 -1.86 -21.00
C ALA A 96 -5.46 -0.68 -21.00
N SER A 97 -5.04 0.46 -21.55
CA SER A 97 -5.84 1.68 -21.75
C SER A 97 -5.81 2.06 -23.23
N PHE A 98 -6.98 2.30 -23.84
CA PHE A 98 -7.07 2.69 -25.25
C PHE A 98 -8.41 3.35 -25.59
N ARG A 99 -8.45 4.03 -26.75
CA ARG A 99 -9.67 4.59 -27.34
C ARG A 99 -10.33 3.60 -28.28
N ASN A 100 -11.56 3.22 -27.99
CA ASN A 100 -12.38 2.41 -28.88
C ASN A 100 -13.87 2.60 -28.59
N SER A 101 -14.50 3.59 -29.24
CA SER A 101 -15.91 3.89 -29.03
C SER A 101 -16.85 2.75 -29.46
N LYS A 102 -16.45 1.91 -30.43
CA LYS A 102 -17.24 0.74 -30.85
C LYS A 102 -17.26 -0.33 -29.76
N ALA A 103 -16.10 -0.64 -29.20
CA ALA A 103 -15.97 -1.60 -28.12
C ALA A 103 -16.66 -1.09 -26.84
N CYS A 104 -16.55 0.20 -26.52
CA CYS A 104 -17.27 0.83 -25.41
C CYS A 104 -18.79 0.71 -25.56
N LYS A 105 -19.35 0.93 -26.77
CA LYS A 105 -20.79 0.77 -27.03
C LYS A 105 -21.30 -0.65 -26.79
N VAL A 106 -20.46 -1.67 -27.00
CA VAL A 106 -20.82 -3.07 -26.76
C VAL A 106 -20.93 -3.36 -25.26
N ILE A 107 -20.08 -2.74 -24.45
CA ILE A 107 -20.06 -2.93 -22.99
C ILE A 107 -21.10 -2.05 -22.30
N TRP A 108 -21.11 -0.75 -22.65
CA TRP A 108 -21.97 0.25 -22.05
C TRP A 108 -22.87 0.85 -23.12
N GLU A 109 -24.17 0.64 -22.93
CA GLU A 109 -25.16 1.29 -23.77
C GLU A 109 -25.08 2.81 -23.55
N PRO A 110 -25.19 3.63 -24.62
CA PRO A 110 -25.20 5.07 -24.47
C PRO A 110 -26.35 5.49 -23.55
N ASP A 111 -26.10 6.43 -22.65
CA ASP A 111 -27.15 7.00 -21.81
C ASP A 111 -28.22 7.63 -22.71
N GLY A 112 -29.45 7.10 -22.64
CA GLY A 112 -30.57 7.55 -23.46
C GLY A 112 -30.94 9.03 -23.28
N LYS A 113 -30.52 9.66 -22.17
CA LYS A 113 -30.77 11.09 -21.91
C LYS A 113 -29.67 12.00 -22.44
N THR A 114 -28.40 11.65 -22.22
CA THR A 114 -27.27 12.52 -22.57
C THR A 114 -26.63 12.19 -23.92
N LYS A 115 -26.91 11.01 -24.47
CA LYS A 115 -26.27 10.43 -25.67
C LYS A 115 -24.73 10.42 -25.61
N LYS A 116 -24.14 10.65 -24.42
CA LYS A 116 -22.70 10.69 -24.26
C LYS A 116 -22.13 9.29 -24.45
N LEU A 117 -21.15 9.21 -25.32
CA LEU A 117 -20.50 7.97 -25.70
C LEU A 117 -19.18 7.84 -24.95
N PHE A 118 -19.05 6.72 -24.24
CA PHE A 118 -17.75 6.30 -23.72
C PHE A 118 -16.83 6.02 -24.90
N GLN A 119 -15.61 6.55 -24.83
CA GLN A 119 -14.61 6.41 -25.90
C GLN A 119 -13.31 5.82 -25.36
N ASN A 120 -12.94 6.21 -24.15
CA ASN A 120 -11.79 5.67 -23.44
C ASN A 120 -12.21 4.43 -22.67
N LEU A 121 -11.43 3.38 -22.80
CA LEU A 121 -11.57 2.11 -22.09
C LEU A 121 -10.25 1.80 -21.41
N TYR A 122 -10.29 1.39 -20.15
CA TYR A 122 -9.15 0.78 -19.49
C TYR A 122 -9.57 -0.46 -18.71
N SER A 123 -8.65 -1.42 -18.61
CA SER A 123 -8.79 -2.63 -17.80
C SER A 123 -8.05 -2.51 -16.48
N PHE A 124 -8.33 -3.42 -15.54
CA PHE A 124 -7.65 -3.49 -14.25
C PHE A 124 -6.88 -4.80 -14.09
N ILE A 125 -5.55 -4.74 -13.97
CA ILE A 125 -4.66 -5.91 -13.70
C ILE A 125 -5.00 -6.52 -12.35
N SER A 126 -5.30 -5.64 -11.40
CA SER A 126 -5.82 -5.98 -10.10
C SER A 126 -6.96 -5.04 -9.77
N PHE A 127 -7.98 -5.56 -9.09
CA PHE A 127 -9.17 -4.82 -8.73
C PHE A 127 -9.73 -5.31 -7.40
N GLU A 128 -9.98 -4.38 -6.48
CA GLU A 128 -10.60 -4.66 -5.19
C GLU A 128 -11.77 -3.70 -4.93
N GLN A 129 -12.93 -4.27 -4.57
CA GLN A 129 -14.08 -3.49 -4.11
C GLN A 129 -14.01 -3.23 -2.63
N THR A 130 -14.33 -2.01 -2.22
CA THR A 130 -14.10 -1.61 -0.84
C THR A 130 -14.71 -0.24 -0.51
N ARG A 131 -14.61 0.28 0.72
CA ARG A 131 -15.35 1.49 1.13
C ARG A 131 -14.57 2.43 2.05
N ILE A 132 -13.77 3.35 1.49
CA ILE A 132 -13.05 4.39 2.25
C ILE A 132 -13.88 5.68 2.27
N PRO A 133 -14.13 6.33 3.42
CA PRO A 133 -14.77 7.64 3.47
C PRO A 133 -13.99 8.74 2.73
N TYR A 134 -14.67 9.67 2.05
CA TYR A 134 -13.98 10.80 1.37
C TYR A 134 -13.10 11.64 2.29
N ASP A 135 -13.40 11.71 3.58
CA ASP A 135 -12.63 12.48 4.55
C ASP A 135 -11.18 12.02 4.63
N VAL A 136 -10.94 10.72 4.46
CA VAL A 136 -9.61 10.16 4.23
C VAL A 136 -8.96 10.78 3.01
N LEU A 137 -9.61 10.62 1.87
CA LEU A 137 -9.03 10.96 0.58
C LEU A 137 -8.77 12.47 0.51
N ARG A 138 -9.63 13.27 1.15
CA ARG A 138 -9.47 14.73 1.30
C ARG A 138 -8.22 15.10 2.06
N ARG A 139 -7.91 14.40 3.16
CA ARG A 139 -6.69 14.63 3.95
C ARG A 139 -5.43 14.23 3.19
N LEU A 140 -5.49 13.15 2.42
CA LEU A 140 -4.35 12.69 1.60
C LEU A 140 -4.12 13.57 0.35
N THR A 141 -5.17 14.22 -0.15
CA THR A 141 -5.08 15.08 -1.35
C THR A 141 -4.91 16.56 -1.03
N SER A 142 -5.14 17.01 0.20
CA SER A 142 -4.86 18.38 0.63
C SER A 142 -3.36 18.62 0.83
N GLU A 143 -2.91 19.85 0.63
CA GLU A 143 -1.49 20.20 0.79
C GLU A 143 -1.10 20.31 2.27
N ASP A 144 -2.06 20.64 3.13
CA ASP A 144 -1.89 20.88 4.57
C ASP A 144 -2.50 19.77 5.46
N GLY A 145 -3.02 18.70 4.88
CA GLY A 145 -3.73 17.64 5.61
C GLY A 145 -5.12 18.05 6.12
N GLY A 146 -5.60 19.25 5.75
CA GLY A 146 -6.90 19.78 6.11
C GLY A 146 -8.05 19.04 5.42
N LEU A 147 -9.22 19.00 6.08
CA LEU A 147 -10.46 18.50 5.48
C LEU A 147 -10.97 19.52 4.46
N THR A 148 -10.79 19.22 3.17
CA THR A 148 -11.37 20.02 2.10
C THR A 148 -12.86 19.68 1.91
N GLY A 149 -13.69 20.64 1.50
CA GLY A 149 -15.09 20.39 1.13
C GLY A 149 -15.28 19.61 -0.18
N ASP A 150 -14.22 18.99 -0.71
CA ASP A 150 -14.20 18.43 -2.05
C ASP A 150 -15.01 17.15 -2.17
N ILE A 151 -15.90 17.09 -3.14
CA ILE A 151 -16.78 15.95 -3.38
C ILE A 151 -16.38 15.14 -4.61
N TYR A 152 -15.19 15.41 -5.17
CA TYR A 152 -14.62 14.70 -6.32
C TYR A 152 -15.61 14.59 -7.48
N ARG A 153 -16.26 15.69 -7.87
CA ARG A 153 -17.22 15.70 -8.99
C ARG A 153 -16.58 15.41 -10.36
N PRO A 154 -15.43 16.02 -10.72
CA PRO A 154 -14.71 15.68 -11.94
C PRO A 154 -13.62 14.63 -11.67
N ALA A 155 -13.30 13.83 -12.69
CA ALA A 155 -12.14 12.94 -12.66
C ALA A 155 -10.82 13.72 -12.57
N ARG A 156 -9.87 13.22 -11.80
CA ARG A 156 -8.57 13.87 -11.53
C ARG A 156 -7.45 12.87 -11.67
N LEU A 157 -6.32 13.33 -12.22
CA LEU A 157 -5.09 12.55 -12.29
C LEU A 157 -4.05 13.24 -11.42
N LEU A 158 -3.67 12.59 -10.33
CA LEU A 158 -2.62 13.02 -9.38
C LEU A 158 -1.26 12.51 -9.87
N ARG A 159 -0.20 13.28 -9.58
CA ARG A 159 1.18 13.00 -10.00
C ARG A 159 2.15 13.38 -8.87
N GLY A 160 3.34 12.78 -8.90
CA GLY A 160 4.43 13.06 -7.97
C GLY A 160 4.00 12.88 -6.52
N GLU A 161 4.46 13.76 -5.63
CA GLU A 161 4.19 13.72 -4.18
C GLU A 161 2.70 13.55 -3.84
N LYS A 162 1.78 14.18 -4.59
CA LYS A 162 0.34 14.01 -4.33
C LYS A 162 -0.17 12.59 -4.64
N ALA A 163 0.40 11.93 -5.65
CA ALA A 163 0.10 10.53 -5.93
C ALA A 163 0.74 9.63 -4.89
N ASP A 164 2.01 9.88 -4.55
CA ASP A 164 2.77 9.11 -3.56
C ASP A 164 2.09 9.14 -2.19
N ARG A 165 1.68 10.33 -1.70
CA ARG A 165 0.88 10.49 -0.47
C ARG A 165 -0.41 9.67 -0.45
N VAL A 166 -1.08 9.55 -1.59
CA VAL A 166 -2.32 8.77 -1.67
C VAL A 166 -2.00 7.28 -1.72
N LEU A 167 -0.98 6.86 -2.46
CA LEU A 167 -0.54 5.47 -2.51
C LEU A 167 -0.06 5.01 -1.13
N ASP A 168 0.80 5.78 -0.47
CA ASP A 168 1.34 5.46 0.86
C ASP A 168 0.29 5.61 1.96
N GLY A 169 -0.48 6.69 1.97
CA GLY A 169 -1.53 6.90 2.97
C GLY A 169 -2.67 5.88 2.89
N LEU A 170 -2.86 5.26 1.72
CA LEU A 170 -3.78 4.14 1.53
C LEU A 170 -3.07 2.78 1.56
N LEU A 171 -1.74 2.74 1.73
CA LEU A 171 -0.89 1.54 1.67
C LEU A 171 -1.07 0.71 0.39
N ILE A 172 -1.34 1.36 -0.73
CA ILE A 172 -1.54 0.71 -2.03
C ILE A 172 -0.18 0.27 -2.57
N GLN A 173 -0.05 -1.03 -2.82
CA GLN A 173 1.05 -1.63 -3.56
C GLN A 173 0.53 -2.17 -4.89
N THR A 174 1.24 -1.90 -5.98
CA THR A 174 0.87 -2.37 -7.32
C THR A 174 1.56 -3.69 -7.65
N VAL A 175 0.88 -4.57 -8.41
CA VAL A 175 1.46 -5.78 -8.99
C VAL A 175 2.70 -5.44 -9.80
N THR A 176 2.62 -4.39 -10.62
CA THR A 176 3.74 -3.96 -11.47
C THR A 176 4.97 -3.62 -10.63
N GLU A 177 4.80 -2.86 -9.54
CA GLU A 177 5.92 -2.51 -8.65
C GLU A 177 6.49 -3.73 -7.92
N LEU A 178 5.66 -4.65 -7.46
CA LEU A 178 6.11 -5.89 -6.83
C LEU A 178 6.91 -6.76 -7.81
N GLN A 179 6.43 -6.90 -9.04
CA GLN A 179 7.13 -7.63 -10.09
C GLN A 179 8.47 -6.97 -10.45
N ASP A 180 8.52 -5.64 -10.50
CA ASP A 180 9.76 -4.91 -10.73
C ASP A 180 10.74 -5.12 -9.57
N LEU A 181 10.29 -5.07 -8.32
CA LEU A 181 11.12 -5.38 -7.15
C LEU A 181 11.67 -6.80 -7.20
N GLN A 182 10.82 -7.79 -7.47
CA GLN A 182 11.21 -9.19 -7.58
C GLN A 182 12.20 -9.44 -8.72
N ARG A 183 11.98 -8.83 -9.89
CA ARG A 183 12.88 -8.95 -11.03
C ARG A 183 14.27 -8.41 -10.70
N ASN A 184 14.32 -7.25 -10.04
CA ASN A 184 15.58 -6.65 -9.60
C ASN A 184 16.24 -7.44 -8.46
N ALA A 185 15.47 -8.16 -7.64
CA ALA A 185 15.96 -8.98 -6.54
C ALA A 185 16.74 -10.23 -7.02
N VAL A 186 16.31 -10.83 -8.13
CA VAL A 186 16.90 -12.07 -8.67
C VAL A 186 18.31 -11.85 -9.24
N GLU A 187 18.66 -10.60 -9.58
CA GLU A 187 19.92 -10.26 -10.26
C GLU A 187 20.95 -9.54 -9.36
N GLY A 188 20.62 -9.25 -8.10
CA GLY A 188 21.46 -8.47 -7.18
C GLY A 188 21.96 -9.24 -5.94
N PRO A 189 23.08 -8.82 -5.32
CA PRO A 189 23.41 -9.25 -3.96
C PRO A 189 22.30 -8.85 -2.97
N TRP A 190 22.29 -9.44 -1.76
CA TRP A 190 21.42 -8.99 -0.66
C TRP A 190 21.65 -7.48 -0.39
N LEU A 191 20.78 -6.63 -0.92
CA LEU A 191 20.87 -5.17 -0.80
C LEU A 191 20.03 -4.69 0.39
N PRO A 192 20.51 -3.71 1.18
CA PRO A 192 19.68 -3.02 2.16
C PRO A 192 18.48 -2.37 1.47
N GLY A 193 17.32 -2.40 2.14
CA GLY A 193 16.14 -1.67 1.73
C GLY A 193 16.36 -0.16 1.80
N THR A 194 15.48 0.58 1.13
CA THR A 194 15.44 2.04 1.16
C THR A 194 14.29 2.50 2.03
N VAL A 195 14.54 3.50 2.89
CA VAL A 195 13.48 4.22 3.60
C VAL A 195 12.72 5.09 2.62
N VAL A 196 11.40 5.01 2.66
CA VAL A 196 10.52 5.88 1.88
C VAL A 196 9.79 6.81 2.84
N GLU A 197 9.71 8.08 2.45
CA GLU A 197 8.92 9.09 3.17
C GLU A 197 7.46 8.64 3.23
N ASP A 198 6.92 8.57 4.43
CA ASP A 198 5.51 8.30 4.67
C ASP A 198 4.86 9.63 5.03
N GLU A 199 4.32 10.29 4.03
CA GLU A 199 3.53 11.50 4.20
C GLU A 199 2.05 11.12 4.27
N ALA A 200 1.59 10.68 5.44
CA ALA A 200 0.18 10.39 5.66
C ALA A 200 -0.36 11.10 6.91
N HIS A 201 -1.12 12.16 6.64
CA HIS A 201 -2.06 12.71 7.59
C HIS A 201 -3.14 11.68 7.95
N ASN A 202 -3.42 11.62 9.25
CA ASN A 202 -4.35 10.73 9.93
C ASN A 202 -5.70 10.51 9.20
N VAL A 203 -6.19 9.26 9.30
CA VAL A 203 -7.56 8.75 9.08
C VAL A 203 -7.72 7.85 7.85
N VAL A 204 -8.03 6.56 8.10
CA VAL A 204 -8.95 5.66 7.37
C VAL A 204 -9.42 4.53 8.28
N GLU A 205 -10.74 4.35 8.42
CA GLU A 205 -11.32 3.05 8.72
C GLU A 205 -12.17 2.60 7.53
N ALA A 206 -12.01 1.34 7.10
CA ALA A 206 -12.83 0.73 6.07
C ALA A 206 -12.76 -0.81 6.15
N THR A 207 -13.86 -1.48 6.45
CA THR A 207 -13.92 -2.95 6.60
C THR A 207 -14.72 -3.60 5.47
N ARG A 208 -14.11 -4.51 4.69
CA ARG A 208 -14.72 -5.78 4.19
C ARG A 208 -13.72 -6.59 3.32
N THR A 209 -13.85 -7.92 3.34
CA THR A 209 -13.01 -8.92 2.63
C THR A 209 -13.84 -9.69 1.59
N LEU A 210 -13.31 -9.97 0.39
CA LEU A 210 -13.69 -11.09 -0.52
C LEU A 210 -12.52 -11.44 -1.48
N PRO A 211 -12.42 -12.68 -2.02
CA PRO A 211 -11.23 -13.19 -2.70
C PRO A 211 -11.29 -13.08 -4.23
N GLY A 212 -10.15 -12.79 -4.86
CA GLY A 212 -9.96 -12.87 -6.31
C GLY A 212 -8.53 -12.46 -6.70
N SER A 213 -7.87 -13.28 -7.53
CA SER A 213 -6.47 -13.15 -7.92
C SER A 213 -6.15 -11.85 -8.65
N GLY A 214 -5.15 -11.12 -8.15
CA GLY A 214 -4.56 -9.92 -8.71
C GLY A 214 -4.36 -8.91 -7.58
N PHE A 215 -3.12 -8.73 -7.12
CA PHE A 215 -2.74 -7.93 -5.94
C PHE A 215 -2.99 -6.42 -6.12
N VAL A 216 -3.89 -5.83 -5.33
CA VAL A 216 -3.92 -4.39 -4.96
C VAL A 216 -4.35 -4.45 -3.51
N ALA A 217 -3.37 -4.36 -2.61
CA ALA A 217 -3.62 -4.52 -1.19
C ALA A 217 -4.41 -3.33 -0.66
N MET A 218 -5.60 -3.56 -0.10
CA MET A 218 -6.19 -2.62 0.85
C MET A 218 -7.32 -3.20 1.73
N ARG A 219 -7.19 -3.09 3.07
CA ARG A 219 -8.04 -2.19 3.91
C ARG A 219 -8.35 -2.57 5.37
N LYS A 220 -8.15 -3.80 5.84
CA LYS A 220 -8.24 -4.06 7.30
C LYS A 220 -6.96 -3.67 8.04
N GLU A 221 -5.82 -4.05 7.49
CA GLU A 221 -4.50 -3.74 8.04
C GLU A 221 -4.22 -2.24 7.99
N SER A 222 -4.54 -1.58 6.88
CA SER A 222 -4.39 -0.12 6.76
C SER A 222 -5.19 0.65 7.80
N ALA A 223 -6.43 0.22 8.07
CA ALA A 223 -7.24 0.86 9.10
C ALA A 223 -6.62 0.69 10.50
N LEU A 224 -6.13 -0.51 10.78
CA LEU A 224 -5.44 -0.82 12.03
C LEU A 224 -4.13 -0.03 12.18
N VAL A 225 -3.32 0.07 11.12
CA VAL A 225 -2.09 0.88 11.10
C VAL A 225 -2.42 2.35 11.34
N VAL A 226 -3.46 2.90 10.70
CA VAL A 226 -3.85 4.29 10.92
C VAL A 226 -4.31 4.53 12.36
N ARG A 227 -5.15 3.67 12.93
CA ARG A 227 -5.55 3.78 14.34
C ARG A 227 -4.35 3.67 15.27
N TYR A 228 -3.42 2.76 14.99
CA TYR A 228 -2.21 2.61 15.78
C TYR A 228 -1.31 3.84 15.71
N ARG A 229 -1.13 4.45 14.53
CA ARG A 229 -0.40 5.71 14.35
C ARG A 229 -1.02 6.86 15.14
N GLN A 230 -2.36 6.95 15.14
CA GLN A 230 -3.09 7.94 15.94
C GLN A 230 -2.90 7.71 17.43
N PHE A 231 -2.96 6.46 17.88
CA PHE A 231 -2.65 6.09 19.26
C PHE A 231 -1.24 6.49 19.66
N LEU A 232 -0.23 6.17 18.84
CA LEU A 232 1.16 6.56 19.08
C LEU A 232 1.32 8.09 19.17
N ALA A 233 0.75 8.83 18.24
CA ALA A 233 0.78 10.30 18.26
C ALA A 233 0.06 10.89 19.49
N GLY A 234 -1.11 10.34 19.86
CA GLY A 234 -1.86 10.73 21.05
C GLY A 234 -1.12 10.41 22.36
N ALA A 235 -0.32 9.35 22.37
CA ALA A 235 0.58 8.98 23.47
C ALA A 235 1.88 9.80 23.50
N GLY A 236 2.08 10.72 22.55
CA GLY A 236 3.26 11.58 22.46
C GLY A 236 4.50 10.93 21.84
N ASP A 237 4.35 9.80 21.12
CA ASP A 237 5.44 9.20 20.35
C ASP A 237 5.85 10.15 19.21
N LYS A 238 7.13 10.54 19.22
CA LYS A 238 7.69 11.48 18.25
C LYS A 238 8.45 10.81 17.11
N ARG A 239 8.64 9.49 17.15
CA ARG A 239 9.41 8.76 16.13
C ARG A 239 8.87 9.04 14.73
N PHE A 240 9.76 9.14 13.76
CA PHE A 240 9.34 9.25 12.37
C PHE A 240 8.65 7.95 11.95
N GLN A 241 7.42 8.08 11.51
CA GLN A 241 6.63 6.99 10.96
C GLN A 241 6.96 6.94 9.46
N LYS A 242 7.66 5.89 9.02
CA LYS A 242 8.14 5.67 7.64
C LYS A 242 7.76 4.28 7.15
N ARG A 243 8.18 3.91 5.94
CA ARG A 243 8.11 2.54 5.43
C ARG A 243 9.49 2.06 4.98
N LEU A 244 9.80 0.79 5.25
CA LEU A 244 10.97 0.12 4.71
C LEU A 244 10.58 -0.55 3.39
N LYS A 245 11.17 -0.09 2.28
CA LYS A 245 11.00 -0.72 0.97
C LYS A 245 12.23 -1.55 0.64
N SER A 246 12.04 -2.84 0.41
CA SER A 246 13.12 -3.78 0.15
C SER A 246 12.77 -4.69 -1.03
N VAL A 247 13.71 -5.55 -1.40
CA VAL A 247 13.51 -6.58 -2.44
C VAL A 247 12.45 -7.63 -2.07
N VAL A 248 12.17 -7.79 -0.78
CA VAL A 248 11.16 -8.75 -0.28
C VAL A 248 9.78 -8.12 -0.08
N GLY A 249 9.64 -6.80 -0.26
CA GLY A 249 8.37 -6.09 -0.13
C GLY A 249 8.51 -4.76 0.60
N ILE A 250 7.38 -4.19 1.01
CA ILE A 250 7.31 -2.92 1.72
C ILE A 250 6.60 -3.15 3.06
N SER A 251 7.23 -2.74 4.16
CA SER A 251 6.66 -2.84 5.49
C SER A 251 5.41 -1.96 5.67
N ASP A 252 4.55 -2.32 6.63
CA ASP A 252 3.42 -1.48 7.01
C ASP A 252 3.85 -0.21 7.73
N LEU A 253 4.76 -0.33 8.72
CA LEU A 253 5.25 0.82 9.46
C LEU A 253 6.69 0.58 9.95
N TYR A 254 7.53 1.59 9.73
CA TYR A 254 8.92 1.62 10.13
C TYR A 254 9.17 2.85 10.99
N LEU A 255 9.24 2.65 12.30
CA LEU A 255 9.38 3.72 13.29
C LEU A 255 10.86 4.02 13.48
N LEU A 256 11.28 5.20 13.05
CA LEU A 256 12.66 5.66 13.16
C LEU A 256 12.81 6.66 14.31
N PRO A 257 13.90 6.59 15.08
CA PRO A 257 14.14 7.53 16.16
C PRO A 257 14.28 8.97 15.66
N THR A 258 13.63 9.92 16.36
CA THR A 258 13.93 11.37 16.25
C THR A 258 15.03 11.81 17.21
N GLU A 259 15.21 11.07 18.29
CA GLU A 259 16.14 11.33 19.38
C GLU A 259 16.93 10.06 19.67
N LEU A 260 18.17 10.20 20.17
CA LEU A 260 19.10 9.09 20.39
C LEU A 260 18.58 8.02 21.36
N GLU A 261 17.63 8.36 22.23
CA GLU A 261 17.05 7.44 23.23
C GLU A 261 15.96 6.54 22.66
N HIS A 262 15.45 6.85 21.46
CA HIS A 262 14.43 6.05 20.80
C HIS A 262 15.05 4.93 19.97
N SER A 263 14.32 3.83 19.86
CA SER A 263 14.78 2.65 19.14
C SER A 263 14.00 2.44 17.84
N THR A 264 14.72 1.98 16.82
CA THR A 264 14.14 1.61 15.52
C THR A 264 13.21 0.41 15.67
N GLU A 265 12.01 0.49 15.11
CA GLU A 265 11.01 -0.57 15.20
C GLU A 265 10.36 -0.85 13.85
N LEU A 266 10.25 -2.13 13.49
CA LEU A 266 9.44 -2.60 12.36
C LEU A 266 8.11 -3.13 12.88
N VAL A 267 7.03 -2.70 12.26
CA VAL A 267 5.66 -3.10 12.58
C VAL A 267 5.01 -3.68 11.33
N GLU A 268 4.42 -4.86 11.49
CA GLU A 268 3.63 -5.53 10.46
C GLU A 268 2.22 -5.75 11.01
N ALA A 269 1.22 -5.22 10.31
CA ALA A 269 -0.17 -5.37 10.67
C ALA A 269 -0.78 -6.60 10.01
N LYS A 270 -1.74 -7.20 10.71
CA LYS A 270 -2.55 -8.28 10.17
C LYS A 270 -4.03 -8.03 10.35
N SER A 271 -4.83 -8.42 9.37
CA SER A 271 -6.27 -8.20 9.37
C SER A 271 -7.07 -9.13 10.29
N SER A 272 -6.41 -10.13 10.86
CA SER A 272 -7.01 -11.18 11.69
C SER A 272 -5.98 -11.78 12.65
N VAL A 273 -6.46 -12.30 13.78
CA VAL A 273 -5.70 -13.07 14.77
C VAL A 273 -5.57 -14.55 14.43
N ALA A 274 -6.12 -15.00 13.30
CA ALA A 274 -6.01 -16.40 12.89
C ALA A 274 -4.54 -16.81 12.76
N HIS A 275 -4.21 -18.04 13.17
CA HIS A 275 -2.83 -18.55 13.19
C HIS A 275 -2.09 -18.37 11.85
N THR A 276 -2.79 -18.47 10.71
CA THR A 276 -2.20 -18.21 9.39
C THR A 276 -1.63 -16.80 9.26
N HIS A 277 -2.35 -15.79 9.74
CA HIS A 277 -1.91 -14.39 9.71
C HIS A 277 -0.77 -14.14 10.69
N VAL A 278 -0.78 -14.82 11.85
CA VAL A 278 0.35 -14.78 12.80
C VAL A 278 1.63 -15.31 12.15
N ARG A 279 1.53 -16.43 11.40
CA ARG A 279 2.67 -16.99 10.65
C ARG A 279 3.15 -16.04 9.56
N GLU A 280 2.24 -15.40 8.84
CA GLU A 280 2.57 -14.41 7.82
C GLU A 280 3.30 -13.20 8.41
N ALA A 281 2.79 -12.61 9.50
CA ALA A 281 3.45 -11.50 10.19
C ALA A 281 4.87 -11.87 10.64
N LEU A 282 5.03 -13.06 11.24
CA LEU A 282 6.34 -13.55 11.64
C LEU A 282 7.30 -13.63 10.45
N ALA A 283 6.87 -14.25 9.34
CA ALA A 283 7.72 -14.39 8.16
C ALA A 283 8.12 -13.02 7.59
N GLN A 284 7.15 -12.13 7.39
CA GLN A 284 7.39 -10.80 6.82
C GLN A 284 8.30 -9.95 7.72
N LEU A 285 8.11 -9.95 9.04
CA LEU A 285 8.97 -9.21 9.96
C LEU A 285 10.42 -9.69 9.92
N LEU A 286 10.64 -11.00 9.88
CA LEU A 286 11.99 -11.56 9.79
C LEU A 286 12.64 -11.22 8.44
N ASP A 287 11.89 -11.29 7.34
CA ASP A 287 12.34 -10.90 6.01
C ASP A 287 12.71 -9.41 5.95
N TYR A 288 11.86 -8.52 6.46
CA TYR A 288 12.13 -7.09 6.49
C TYR A 288 13.32 -6.72 7.38
N ALA A 289 13.43 -7.32 8.57
CA ALA A 289 14.52 -7.03 9.50
C ALA A 289 15.90 -7.34 8.89
N ALA A 290 15.98 -8.44 8.12
CA ALA A 290 17.20 -8.84 7.43
C ALA A 290 17.60 -7.88 6.29
N HIS A 291 16.66 -7.08 5.80
CA HIS A 291 16.85 -6.06 4.75
C HIS A 291 16.77 -4.63 5.27
N ALA A 292 16.71 -4.40 6.58
CA ALA A 292 16.63 -3.04 7.11
C ALA A 292 17.92 -2.24 6.80
N ASP A 293 17.77 -0.94 6.56
CA ASP A 293 18.88 -0.03 6.24
C ASP A 293 19.73 0.36 7.45
N ARG A 294 19.27 -0.02 8.65
CA ARG A 294 19.90 0.27 9.95
C ARG A 294 19.51 -0.80 10.97
N GLU A 295 20.12 -0.73 12.14
CA GLU A 295 19.81 -1.62 13.25
C GLU A 295 18.34 -1.48 13.69
N VAL A 296 17.63 -2.60 13.69
CA VAL A 296 16.26 -2.74 14.19
C VAL A 296 16.34 -3.27 15.60
N HIS A 297 15.61 -2.63 16.51
CA HIS A 297 15.64 -2.96 17.93
C HIS A 297 14.41 -3.74 18.35
N THR A 298 13.28 -3.49 17.68
CA THR A 298 12.00 -4.11 18.00
C THR A 298 11.29 -4.58 16.72
N LEU A 299 10.74 -5.79 16.76
CA LEU A 299 9.81 -6.30 15.77
C LEU A 299 8.43 -6.42 16.41
N THR A 300 7.40 -5.92 15.73
CA THR A 300 6.03 -5.86 16.25
C THR A 300 5.03 -6.42 15.26
N ALA A 301 4.27 -7.43 15.71
CA ALA A 301 3.09 -7.87 15.00
C ALA A 301 1.85 -7.17 15.57
N LEU A 302 1.11 -6.46 14.72
CA LEU A 302 -0.05 -5.63 15.09
C LEU A 302 -1.35 -6.30 14.64
N PHE A 303 -2.30 -6.50 15.57
CA PHE A 303 -3.55 -7.22 15.35
C PHE A 303 -4.80 -6.42 15.77
N PRO A 304 -5.97 -6.67 15.17
CA PRO A 304 -7.21 -5.96 15.52
C PRO A 304 -7.81 -6.46 16.84
N GLU A 305 -7.38 -7.63 17.32
CA GLU A 305 -7.86 -8.28 18.54
C GLU A 305 -6.68 -9.03 19.18
N LYS A 306 -6.84 -9.48 20.42
CA LYS A 306 -5.81 -10.27 21.11
C LYS A 306 -5.63 -11.64 20.46
N PRO A 307 -4.42 -12.01 19.97
CA PRO A 307 -4.14 -13.36 19.51
C PRO A 307 -4.23 -14.40 20.63
N SER A 308 -4.32 -15.68 20.27
CA SER A 308 -4.31 -16.73 21.29
C SER A 308 -3.02 -16.69 22.12
N PRO A 309 -3.03 -17.09 23.40
CA PRO A 309 -1.81 -17.14 24.21
C PRO A 309 -0.68 -17.92 23.55
N ARG A 310 -1.02 -19.04 22.89
CA ARG A 310 -0.08 -19.84 22.11
C ARG A 310 0.58 -19.05 20.99
N ASP A 311 -0.18 -18.23 20.27
CA ASP A 311 0.35 -17.42 19.16
C ASP A 311 1.23 -16.26 19.66
N ILE A 312 0.86 -15.65 20.79
CA ILE A 312 1.66 -14.63 21.47
C ILE A 312 3.00 -15.24 21.92
N ASP A 313 2.96 -16.39 22.61
CA ASP A 313 4.17 -17.09 23.06
C ASP A 313 5.06 -17.52 21.89
N TRP A 314 4.43 -17.92 20.78
CA TRP A 314 5.14 -18.31 19.57
C TRP A 314 5.87 -17.14 18.92
N LEU A 315 5.23 -15.97 18.77
CA LEU A 315 5.89 -14.74 18.31
C LEU A 315 7.01 -14.31 19.28
N ALA A 316 6.73 -14.35 20.58
CA ALA A 316 7.69 -13.97 21.62
C ALA A 316 8.97 -14.81 21.57
N THR A 317 8.88 -16.10 21.20
CA THR A 317 10.04 -16.98 21.01
C THR A 317 11.04 -16.41 20.00
N TYR A 318 10.58 -15.69 18.98
CA TYR A 318 11.42 -15.04 17.95
C TYR A 318 11.79 -13.59 18.29
N GLY A 319 11.48 -13.14 19.51
CA GLY A 319 11.71 -11.77 19.93
C GLY A 319 10.72 -10.77 19.32
N ILE A 320 9.59 -11.24 18.78
CA ILE A 320 8.56 -10.40 18.17
C ILE A 320 7.50 -10.10 19.23
N ARG A 321 7.22 -8.83 19.47
CA ARG A 321 6.14 -8.41 20.37
C ARG A 321 4.79 -8.42 19.65
N SER A 322 3.72 -8.67 20.39
CA SER A 322 2.36 -8.57 19.87
C SER A 322 1.70 -7.31 20.39
N VAL A 323 1.13 -6.51 19.50
CA VAL A 323 0.29 -5.36 19.83
C VAL A 323 -1.10 -5.62 19.30
N PHE A 324 -2.12 -5.32 20.09
CA PHE A 324 -3.50 -5.49 19.67
C PHE A 324 -4.42 -4.42 20.25
N GLU A 325 -5.49 -4.13 19.52
CA GLU A 325 -6.50 -3.15 19.92
C GLU A 325 -7.31 -3.68 21.13
N ASP A 326 -7.63 -2.80 22.07
CA ASP A 326 -8.52 -3.09 23.19
C ASP A 326 -9.96 -2.63 22.93
N SER A 327 -10.87 -2.92 23.86
CA SER A 327 -12.29 -2.58 23.72
C SER A 327 -12.57 -1.07 23.71
N ASP A 328 -11.64 -0.25 24.17
CA ASP A 328 -11.79 1.20 24.31
C ASP A 328 -11.11 1.95 23.15
N GLY A 329 -10.62 1.23 22.13
CA GLY A 329 -9.88 1.78 20.99
C GLY A 329 -8.43 2.16 21.31
N GLY A 330 -7.92 1.74 22.47
CA GLY A 330 -6.50 1.77 22.82
C GLY A 330 -5.75 0.57 22.26
N PHE A 331 -4.45 0.50 22.55
CA PHE A 331 -3.60 -0.62 22.15
C PHE A 331 -2.86 -1.21 23.34
N GLN A 332 -2.95 -2.52 23.49
CA GLN A 332 -2.22 -3.29 24.50
C GLN A 332 -0.99 -3.97 23.89
N VAL A 333 0.08 -4.04 24.68
CA VAL A 333 1.35 -4.64 24.27
C VAL A 333 1.60 -5.90 25.09
N SER A 334 1.82 -7.02 24.41
CA SER A 334 2.44 -8.22 25.01
C SER A 334 3.95 -8.13 24.77
N ALA A 335 4.65 -7.66 25.81
CA ALA A 335 6.08 -7.42 25.75
C ALA A 335 6.88 -8.74 25.64
N VAL A 336 8.02 -8.65 24.96
CA VAL A 336 9.02 -9.72 24.90
C VAL A 336 9.99 -9.53 26.06
N GLN A 337 10.35 -10.62 26.73
CA GLN A 337 11.36 -10.58 27.78
C GLN A 337 12.73 -10.14 27.19
N PRO A 338 13.48 -9.23 27.84
CA PRO A 338 14.73 -8.69 27.28
C PRO A 338 15.77 -9.75 26.92
N ASP A 339 15.83 -10.86 27.66
CA ASP A 339 16.75 -11.97 27.41
C ASP A 339 16.37 -12.76 26.15
N VAL A 340 15.07 -12.92 25.88
CA VAL A 340 14.59 -13.55 24.64
C VAL A 340 14.91 -12.65 23.45
N LEU A 341 14.65 -11.34 23.55
CA LEU A 341 14.98 -10.39 22.49
C LEU A 341 16.47 -10.41 22.15
N ALA A 342 17.34 -10.36 23.17
CA ALA A 342 18.79 -10.39 22.99
C ALA A 342 19.28 -11.67 22.29
N ARG A 343 18.67 -12.83 22.60
CA ARG A 343 18.99 -14.11 21.95
C ARG A 343 18.46 -14.20 20.51
N SER A 344 17.31 -13.61 20.23
CA SER A 344 16.67 -13.72 18.92
C SER A 344 17.19 -12.70 17.92
N LYS A 345 17.68 -11.53 18.38
CA LYS A 345 18.17 -10.45 17.51
C LYS A 345 19.21 -10.89 16.46
N PRO A 346 20.25 -11.66 16.81
CA PRO A 346 21.21 -12.15 15.82
C PRO A 346 20.61 -13.09 14.76
N LEU A 347 19.45 -13.69 15.01
CA LEU A 347 18.77 -14.58 14.05
C LEU A 347 18.17 -13.80 12.89
N TRP A 348 17.56 -12.64 13.17
CA TRP A 348 16.85 -11.85 12.18
C TRP A 348 17.62 -10.61 11.72
N GLN A 349 18.65 -10.19 12.45
CA GLN A 349 19.60 -9.17 11.99
C GLN A 349 21.02 -9.58 12.37
N PRO A 350 21.63 -10.54 11.63
CA PRO A 350 23.00 -10.96 11.89
C PRO A 350 23.96 -9.78 11.70
N GLU A 351 25.04 -9.75 12.48
CA GLU A 351 26.07 -8.71 12.37
C GLU A 351 26.57 -8.60 10.92
N ARG A 352 26.17 -7.51 10.27
CA ARG A 352 26.61 -7.13 8.93
C ARG A 352 27.18 -5.73 9.02
N VAL A 353 28.19 -5.45 8.18
CA VAL A 353 28.62 -4.08 7.94
C VAL A 353 27.49 -3.39 7.17
N ILE A 354 26.56 -2.76 7.89
CA ILE A 354 25.58 -1.88 7.30
C ILE A 354 26.36 -0.67 6.78
N LYS A 355 26.72 -0.68 5.50
CA LYS A 355 27.25 0.50 4.82
C LYS A 355 26.09 1.46 4.62
N VAL A 356 25.85 2.28 5.63
CA VAL A 356 24.99 3.45 5.47
C VAL A 356 25.75 4.42 4.57
N ASP A 357 25.31 4.62 3.33
CA ASP A 357 25.73 5.78 2.54
C ASP A 357 25.07 7.01 3.18
N VAL A 358 25.67 7.49 4.27
CA VAL A 358 25.16 8.64 5.01
C VAL A 358 25.55 9.92 4.27
N GLY A 359 24.60 10.46 3.51
CA GLY A 359 24.55 11.89 3.18
C GLY A 359 24.16 12.77 4.37
N GLY A 360 24.55 12.39 5.60
CA GLY A 360 24.20 13.09 6.83
C GLY A 360 25.05 12.61 8.00
N VAL A 361 25.99 13.44 8.43
CA VAL A 361 26.93 13.12 9.52
C VAL A 361 26.18 12.88 10.83
N TYR A 362 26.17 11.64 11.31
CA TYR A 362 25.99 11.32 12.73
C TYR A 362 27.15 10.40 13.16
N PRO A 363 27.99 10.81 14.13
CA PRO A 363 29.08 9.97 14.59
C PRO A 363 28.53 8.83 15.46
N ASN A 364 28.83 7.59 15.06
CA ASN A 364 28.62 6.40 15.89
C ASN A 364 29.45 6.53 17.19
N GLY A 365 28.76 6.80 18.29
CA GLY A 365 29.33 6.85 19.63
C GLY A 365 29.44 5.45 20.25
N SER A 366 30.50 4.73 19.95
CA SER A 366 30.97 3.59 20.76
C SER A 366 32.46 3.30 20.54
N ALA A 367 33.31 4.33 20.61
CA ALA A 367 34.76 4.14 20.60
C ALA A 367 35.54 5.28 21.28
N LEU A 368 35.06 5.86 22.39
CA LEU A 368 35.85 6.82 23.18
C LEU A 368 35.52 6.71 24.68
N ALA A 369 35.94 5.60 25.31
CA ALA A 369 36.00 5.51 26.77
C ALA A 369 37.21 4.73 27.32
N ALA A 370 38.16 4.31 26.49
CA ALA A 370 39.30 3.50 26.94
C ALA A 370 40.70 4.15 26.80
N GLU A 371 40.82 5.35 26.22
CA GLU A 371 42.14 5.92 25.89
C GLU A 371 42.48 7.28 26.53
N SER A 372 41.72 7.70 27.55
CA SER A 372 41.99 8.94 28.30
C SER A 372 42.57 8.74 29.72
N ALA A 373 42.87 7.49 30.09
CA ALA A 373 43.44 7.17 31.42
C ALA A 373 44.95 6.87 31.41
N ARG A 374 45.64 6.96 30.26
CA ARG A 374 47.09 6.66 30.17
C ARG A 374 48.03 7.87 30.02
N ASN A 375 47.51 9.09 29.88
CA ASN A 375 48.33 10.31 29.75
C ASN A 375 48.09 11.37 30.85
N ARG A 376 48.03 10.93 32.10
CA ARG A 376 48.27 11.80 33.27
C ARG A 376 49.19 11.09 34.28
N ALA A 377 50.42 10.88 33.85
CA ALA A 377 51.55 10.56 34.71
C ALA A 377 52.84 11.01 34.00
N VAL A 378 53.05 12.33 33.94
CA VAL A 378 54.35 13.02 33.95
C VAL A 378 54.15 14.37 34.63
#